data_AF-A0A968HMH4-F1
#
_entry.id   AF-A0A968HMH4-F1
#
_cell.length_a   1.000
_cell.length_b   1.000
_cell.length_c   1.000
_cell.angle_alpha   90.00
_cell.angle_beta   90.00
_cell.angle_gamma   90.00
#
_symmetry.space_group_name_H-M   'P 1'
#
loop_
_entity.id
_entity.type
_entity.pdbx_description
1 polymer ?
#
loop_
_entity_poly.entity_id
_entity_poly.type
_entity_poly.pdbx_seq_one_letter_code
_entity_poly.pdbx_strand_id
1 'polypeptide(L)'
;MLEHPLVSFIAIVVVATRQRALIAILHTASHGVFFRTRRWNTSLQPLFAYPNLQALALYRPDHVIHHREVGSSSPTALDYLNFEMDLAPPGFWRRTYRVLLRPLAGYDGLVATWETVVELVQHPRVGLAILAFWLPILSLCAWAGVLGQLLLYWFVPMIWLRPVLGLWSEMADHFGTATGTRDHIGLFQSMFVSVYGLYHALHHRDPRIPCYMEKQAVAALARIGVEHETTSDFRGFLRTVYGEARAHPPAPAD
;
A
#
# COMPACT_ATOMS: atom_id res chain seq x y z
N MET A 1 17.34 -11.30 22.23
CA MET A 1 17.04 -10.47 21.04
C MET A 1 16.67 -9.02 21.36
N LEU A 2 16.09 -8.70 22.52
CA LEU A 2 15.85 -7.30 22.91
C LEU A 2 17.13 -6.50 23.23
N GLU A 3 18.28 -7.17 23.34
CA GLU A 3 19.58 -6.60 23.73
C GLU A 3 20.27 -5.81 22.61
N HIS A 4 19.73 -5.84 21.38
CA HIS A 4 20.29 -5.12 20.22
C HIS A 4 19.24 -4.22 19.57
N PRO A 5 19.02 -3.00 20.11
CA PRO A 5 18.00 -2.07 19.62
C PRO A 5 18.06 -1.79 18.11
N LEU A 6 19.27 -1.67 17.55
CA LEU A 6 19.45 -1.44 16.11
C LEU A 6 18.98 -2.63 15.27
N VAL A 7 19.31 -3.86 15.68
CA VAL A 7 18.87 -5.07 14.98
C VAL A 7 17.35 -5.20 15.05
N SER A 8 16.78 -4.94 16.22
CA SER A 8 15.32 -4.95 16.40
C SER A 8 14.63 -3.93 15.51
N PHE A 9 15.17 -2.70 15.42
CA PHE A 9 14.63 -1.65 14.55
C PHE A 9 14.71 -2.04 13.07
N ILE A 10 15.85 -2.56 12.61
CA ILE A 10 16.00 -3.04 11.22
C ILE A 10 14.99 -4.17 10.93
N ALA A 11 14.80 -5.10 11.85
CA ALA A 11 13.82 -6.18 11.70
C ALA A 11 12.40 -5.63 11.59
N ILE A 12 12.01 -4.65 12.40
CA ILE A 12 10.70 -3.97 12.32
C ILE A 12 10.51 -3.34 10.94
N VAL A 13 11.50 -2.61 10.42
CA VAL A 13 11.45 -2.02 9.07
C VAL A 13 11.29 -3.11 8.00
N VAL A 14 12.08 -4.18 8.07
CA VAL A 14 11.99 -5.28 7.11
C VAL A 14 10.60 -5.93 7.16
N VAL A 15 10.07 -6.25 8.34
CA VAL A 15 8.74 -6.85 8.45
C VAL A 15 7.65 -5.93 7.91
N ALA A 16 7.70 -4.63 8.19
CA ALA A 16 6.74 -3.66 7.63
C ALA A 16 6.75 -3.68 6.09
N THR A 17 7.92 -3.75 5.45
CA THR A 17 8.01 -3.86 3.99
C THR A 17 7.44 -5.19 3.47
N ARG A 18 7.63 -6.30 4.19
CA ARG A 18 7.07 -7.59 3.79
C ARG A 18 5.55 -7.64 3.98
N GLN A 19 5.01 -6.98 5.00
CA GLN A 19 3.57 -6.76 5.15
C GLN A 19 2.98 -5.99 3.97
N ARG A 20 3.65 -4.93 3.50
CA ARG A 20 3.28 -4.23 2.25
C ARG A 20 3.30 -5.17 1.05
N ALA A 21 4.31 -6.02 0.91
CA ALA A 21 4.36 -7.00 -0.19
C ALA A 21 3.17 -7.98 -0.17
N LEU A 22 2.73 -8.44 1.01
CA LEU A 22 1.54 -9.28 1.14
C LEU A 22 0.24 -8.55 0.75
N ILE A 23 0.10 -7.27 1.11
CA ILE A 23 -1.02 -6.41 0.67
C ILE A 23 -1.01 -6.26 -0.85
N ALA A 24 0.16 -6.24 -1.46
CA ALA A 24 0.29 -6.14 -2.89
C ALA A 24 -0.11 -7.44 -3.63
N ILE A 25 0.11 -8.60 -3.00
CA ILE A 25 -0.47 -9.87 -3.45
C ILE A 25 -2.00 -9.83 -3.31
N LEU A 26 -2.52 -9.32 -2.18
CA LEU A 26 -3.97 -9.10 -1.99
C LEU A 26 -4.55 -8.23 -3.11
N HIS A 27 -3.87 -7.14 -3.42
CA HIS A 27 -4.20 -6.22 -4.51
C HIS A 27 -4.30 -6.93 -5.86
N THR A 28 -3.26 -7.66 -6.29
CA THR A 28 -3.29 -8.43 -7.54
C THR A 28 -4.33 -9.55 -7.53
N ALA A 29 -4.53 -10.21 -6.39
CA ALA A 29 -5.56 -11.24 -6.22
C ALA A 29 -6.98 -10.65 -6.28
N SER A 30 -7.17 -9.38 -5.93
CA SER A 30 -8.46 -8.68 -6.01
C SER A 30 -8.96 -8.55 -7.45
N HIS A 31 -8.04 -8.40 -8.41
CA HIS A 31 -8.32 -8.46 -9.85
C HIS A 31 -8.50 -9.89 -10.37
N GLY A 32 -8.15 -10.89 -9.57
CA GLY A 32 -8.30 -12.31 -9.92
C GLY A 32 -7.21 -12.84 -10.84
N VAL A 33 -6.05 -12.17 -10.90
CA VAL A 33 -4.96 -12.51 -11.84
C VAL A 33 -3.69 -13.02 -11.18
N PHE A 34 -3.61 -13.02 -9.84
CA PHE A 34 -2.44 -13.52 -9.14
C PHE A 34 -2.23 -15.03 -9.37
N PHE A 35 -3.30 -15.82 -9.21
CA PHE A 35 -3.29 -17.26 -9.52
C PHE A 35 -4.01 -17.56 -10.84
N ARG A 36 -3.47 -18.51 -11.60
CA ARG A 36 -4.11 -19.06 -12.81
C ARG A 36 -5.52 -19.61 -12.53
N THR A 37 -5.69 -20.29 -11.40
CA THR A 37 -6.99 -20.84 -11.00
C THR A 37 -7.80 -19.79 -10.26
N ARG A 38 -8.92 -19.35 -10.85
CA ARG A 38 -9.76 -18.25 -10.31
C ARG A 38 -10.11 -18.42 -8.83
N ARG A 39 -10.50 -19.62 -8.40
CA ARG A 39 -10.86 -19.91 -6.99
C ARG A 39 -9.72 -19.67 -6.00
N TRP A 40 -8.47 -19.82 -6.43
CA TRP A 40 -7.31 -19.65 -5.55
C TRP A 40 -7.03 -18.19 -5.23
N ASN A 41 -7.40 -17.26 -6.12
CA ASN A 41 -7.35 -15.84 -5.82
C ASN A 41 -8.20 -15.48 -4.61
N THR A 42 -9.28 -16.22 -4.32
CA THR A 42 -10.14 -15.98 -3.15
C THR A 42 -9.88 -16.93 -1.99
N SER A 43 -9.67 -18.22 -2.24
CA SER A 43 -9.54 -19.24 -1.19
C SER A 43 -8.19 -19.22 -0.48
N LEU A 44 -7.13 -18.72 -1.12
CA LEU A 44 -5.77 -18.65 -0.55
C LEU A 44 -5.47 -17.33 0.16
N GLN A 45 -6.47 -16.45 0.35
CA GLN A 45 -6.30 -15.21 1.10
C GLN A 45 -5.77 -15.37 2.55
N PRO A 46 -5.89 -16.52 3.25
CA PRO A 46 -5.17 -16.73 4.52
C PRO A 46 -3.63 -16.62 4.40
N LEU A 47 -3.06 -16.75 3.20
CA LEU A 47 -1.61 -16.66 3.00
C LEU A 47 -1.10 -15.22 2.84
N PHE A 48 -1.97 -14.26 2.49
CA PHE A 48 -1.55 -12.90 2.14
C PHE A 48 -2.42 -11.79 2.74
N ALA A 49 -3.73 -12.02 2.94
CA ALA A 49 -4.65 -11.03 3.46
C ALA A 49 -4.76 -11.09 5.00
N TYR A 50 -5.10 -12.27 5.56
CA TYR A 50 -5.34 -12.45 7.00
C TYR A 50 -4.13 -12.13 7.89
N PRO A 51 -2.87 -12.40 7.46
CA PRO A 51 -1.69 -11.96 8.22
C PRO A 51 -1.61 -10.43 8.39
N ASN A 52 -2.34 -9.65 7.59
CA ASN A 52 -2.40 -8.19 7.69
C ASN A 52 -3.74 -7.68 8.25
N LEU A 53 -4.57 -8.55 8.83
CA LEU A 53 -5.93 -8.23 9.29
C LEU A 53 -6.83 -7.70 8.17
N GLN A 54 -6.60 -8.17 6.94
CA GLN A 54 -7.31 -7.74 5.73
C GLN A 54 -8.03 -8.92 5.08
N ALA A 55 -9.02 -8.65 4.23
CA ALA A 55 -9.70 -9.66 3.46
C ALA A 55 -10.12 -9.12 2.08
N LEU A 56 -10.23 -10.00 1.09
CA LEU A 56 -10.65 -9.60 -0.27
C LEU A 56 -12.04 -8.98 -0.32
N ALA A 57 -12.95 -9.43 0.56
CA ALA A 57 -14.32 -8.93 0.61
C ALA A 57 -14.40 -7.46 1.07
N LEU A 58 -13.41 -7.01 1.85
CA LEU A 58 -13.30 -5.65 2.37
C LEU A 58 -12.46 -4.77 1.44
N TYR A 59 -11.33 -5.32 0.96
CA TYR A 59 -10.39 -4.58 0.12
C TYR A 59 -10.91 -4.28 -1.29
N ARG A 60 -11.58 -5.25 -1.95
CA ARG A 60 -11.90 -5.16 -3.38
C ARG A 60 -12.91 -4.06 -3.75
N PRO A 61 -14.01 -3.82 -3.00
CA PRO A 61 -14.97 -2.78 -3.34
C PRO A 61 -14.33 -1.40 -3.49
N ASP A 62 -13.59 -0.96 -2.48
CA ASP A 62 -12.90 0.33 -2.49
C ASP A 62 -11.82 0.40 -3.56
N HIS A 63 -11.09 -0.71 -3.75
CA HIS A 63 -10.07 -0.79 -4.80
C HIS A 63 -10.63 -0.65 -6.22
N VAL A 64 -11.82 -1.19 -6.49
CA VAL A 64 -12.48 -1.03 -7.80
C VAL A 64 -12.92 0.42 -8.02
N ILE A 65 -13.37 1.10 -6.96
CA ILE A 65 -13.71 2.53 -7.00
C ILE A 65 -12.47 3.34 -7.34
N HIS A 66 -11.35 3.06 -6.66
CA HIS A 66 -10.04 3.68 -6.94
C HIS A 66 -9.67 3.59 -8.43
N HIS A 67 -9.70 2.39 -9.02
CA HIS A 67 -9.40 2.22 -10.46
C HIS A 67 -10.34 2.97 -11.39
N ARG A 68 -11.62 3.09 -11.03
CA ARG A 68 -12.63 3.74 -11.86
C ARG A 68 -12.46 5.26 -11.86
N GLU A 69 -12.03 5.82 -10.73
CA GLU A 69 -12.08 7.26 -10.49
C GLU A 69 -10.72 7.95 -10.67
N VAL A 70 -9.64 7.20 -10.78
CA VAL A 70 -8.32 7.72 -11.16
C VAL A 70 -8.39 8.43 -12.52
N GLY A 71 -8.04 9.73 -12.53
CA GLY A 71 -8.08 10.58 -13.72
C GLY A 71 -9.46 11.14 -14.07
N SER A 72 -10.51 10.80 -13.30
CA SER A 72 -11.79 11.50 -13.38
C SER A 72 -11.72 12.82 -12.60
N SER A 73 -12.49 13.82 -13.01
CA SER A 73 -12.74 15.03 -12.20
C SER A 73 -13.67 14.75 -11.00
N SER A 74 -13.94 13.47 -10.68
CA SER A 74 -14.77 13.06 -9.56
C SER A 74 -13.94 13.08 -8.28
N PRO A 75 -14.45 13.68 -7.19
CA PRO A 75 -13.64 14.08 -6.06
C PRO A 75 -13.28 12.96 -5.06
N THR A 76 -12.97 11.74 -5.51
CA THR A 76 -13.10 10.58 -4.62
C THR A 76 -11.86 9.67 -4.51
N ALA A 77 -11.05 9.44 -5.56
CA ALA A 77 -9.85 8.58 -5.45
C ALA A 77 -8.53 9.35 -5.25
N LEU A 78 -8.27 10.37 -6.07
CA LEU A 78 -7.07 11.23 -5.98
C LEU A 78 -7.25 12.40 -5.02
N ASP A 79 -8.49 12.67 -4.67
CA ASP A 79 -8.90 13.75 -3.81
C ASP A 79 -8.57 13.48 -2.35
N TYR A 80 -8.41 12.22 -1.92
CA TYR A 80 -7.86 11.93 -0.59
C TYR A 80 -6.50 12.61 -0.39
N LEU A 81 -5.60 12.51 -1.38
CA LEU A 81 -4.26 13.11 -1.31
C LEU A 81 -4.31 14.64 -1.39
N ASN A 82 -5.25 15.22 -2.13
CA ASN A 82 -5.30 16.67 -2.35
C ASN A 82 -6.22 17.42 -1.38
N PHE A 83 -7.31 16.81 -0.90
CA PHE A 83 -8.35 17.41 -0.06
C PHE A 83 -8.37 16.87 1.38
N GLU A 84 -8.28 15.55 1.62
CA GLU A 84 -8.25 15.03 3.01
C GLU A 84 -6.89 15.24 3.67
N MET A 85 -5.83 14.90 2.92
CA MET A 85 -4.46 15.24 3.26
C MET A 85 -4.14 16.72 3.01
N ASP A 86 -5.03 17.45 2.32
CA ASP A 86 -4.97 18.88 2.01
C ASP A 86 -3.55 19.31 1.63
N LEU A 87 -3.03 18.65 0.57
CA LEU A 87 -1.68 18.80 0.02
C LEU A 87 -1.54 19.88 -1.07
N ALA A 88 -2.62 20.58 -1.40
CA ALA A 88 -2.62 21.73 -2.29
C ALA A 88 -3.33 22.96 -1.68
N PRO A 89 -2.65 24.12 -1.45
CA PRO A 89 -1.22 24.35 -1.32
C PRO A 89 -0.83 24.61 0.17
N PRO A 90 -0.67 23.58 1.02
CA PRO A 90 -0.01 23.71 2.30
C PRO A 90 1.45 24.11 2.12
N GLY A 91 1.89 25.08 2.93
CA GLY A 91 3.30 25.41 3.06
C GLY A 91 4.16 24.22 3.53
N PHE A 92 5.48 24.34 3.32
CA PHE A 92 6.50 23.33 3.62
C PHE A 92 6.24 22.56 4.94
N TRP A 93 6.02 23.28 6.05
CA TRP A 93 5.85 22.67 7.37
C TRP A 93 4.60 21.81 7.51
N ARG A 94 3.51 22.19 6.85
CA ARG A 94 2.26 21.42 6.92
C ARG A 94 2.37 20.12 6.12
N ARG A 95 3.09 20.13 4.99
CA ARG A 95 3.46 18.90 4.27
C ARG A 95 4.36 18.02 5.11
N THR A 96 5.44 18.58 5.68
CA THR A 96 6.37 17.85 6.56
C THR A 96 5.63 17.21 7.73
N TYR A 97 4.71 17.93 8.36
CA TYR A 97 3.92 17.40 9.47
C TYR A 97 3.03 16.23 9.02
N ARG A 98 2.25 16.39 7.95
CA ARG A 98 1.27 15.36 7.52
C ARG A 98 1.90 14.12 6.88
N VAL A 99 3.01 14.29 6.16
CA VAL A 99 3.64 13.21 5.38
C VAL A 99 4.72 12.48 6.18
N LEU A 100 5.41 13.19 7.07
CA LEU A 100 6.55 12.63 7.82
C LEU A 100 6.25 12.57 9.31
N LEU A 101 6.02 13.71 9.97
CA LEU A 101 6.02 13.74 11.44
C LEU A 101 4.83 13.03 12.06
N ARG A 102 3.60 13.29 11.61
CA ARG A 102 2.36 12.70 12.14
C ARG A 102 2.31 11.17 11.91
N PRO A 103 2.62 10.65 10.70
CA PRO A 103 2.67 9.21 10.48
C PRO A 103 3.80 8.54 11.26
N LEU A 104 5.02 9.10 11.27
CA LEU A 104 6.15 8.53 12.02
C LEU A 104 5.96 8.63 13.54
N ALA A 105 5.16 9.58 14.03
CA ALA A 105 4.75 9.61 15.43
C ALA A 105 3.70 8.53 15.79
N GLY A 106 3.17 7.81 14.79
CA GLY A 106 2.24 6.70 14.97
C GLY A 106 0.76 7.06 14.94
N TYR A 107 0.39 8.33 14.74
CA TYR A 107 -1.01 8.76 14.75
C TYR A 107 -1.82 8.08 13.64
N ASP A 108 -1.36 8.16 12.38
CA ASP A 108 -2.01 7.52 11.24
C ASP A 108 -2.08 6.00 11.41
N GLY A 109 -1.10 5.44 12.11
CA GLY A 109 -1.08 4.03 12.48
C GLY A 109 -2.20 3.60 13.41
N LEU A 110 -2.47 4.40 14.44
CA LEU A 110 -3.57 4.18 15.37
C LEU A 110 -4.92 4.38 14.68
N VAL A 111 -5.06 5.40 13.83
CA VAL A 111 -6.28 5.65 13.05
C VAL A 111 -6.58 4.46 12.13
N ALA A 112 -5.62 4.02 11.32
CA ALA A 112 -5.80 2.87 10.42
C ALA A 112 -6.11 1.56 11.17
N THR A 113 -5.53 1.38 12.36
CA THR A 113 -5.82 0.22 13.22
C THR A 113 -7.26 0.29 13.74
N TRP A 114 -7.71 1.47 14.17
CA TRP A 114 -9.08 1.67 14.63
C TRP A 114 -10.10 1.42 13.52
N GLU A 115 -9.88 1.97 12.32
CA GLU A 115 -10.71 1.73 11.14
C GLU A 115 -10.79 0.25 10.80
N THR A 116 -9.65 -0.45 10.80
CA THR A 116 -9.61 -1.91 10.60
C THR A 116 -10.45 -2.64 11.65
N VAL A 117 -10.34 -2.27 12.94
CA VAL A 117 -11.14 -2.89 14.01
C VAL A 117 -12.64 -2.64 13.80
N VAL A 118 -13.03 -1.41 13.51
CA VAL A 118 -14.43 -1.03 13.23
C VAL A 118 -14.98 -1.83 12.06
N GLU A 119 -14.22 -1.92 10.96
CA GLU A 119 -14.62 -2.65 9.76
C GLU A 119 -14.80 -4.15 10.06
N LEU A 120 -13.87 -4.77 10.79
CA LEU A 120 -13.98 -6.19 11.18
C LEU A 120 -15.17 -6.46 12.10
N VAL A 121 -15.53 -5.51 12.97
CA VAL A 121 -16.73 -5.60 13.83
C VAL A 121 -18.00 -5.47 13.00
N GLN A 122 -18.02 -4.58 12.00
CA GLN A 122 -19.15 -4.41 11.07
C GLN A 122 -19.31 -5.62 10.14
N HIS A 123 -18.24 -6.36 9.87
CA HIS A 123 -18.23 -7.56 9.03
C HIS A 123 -17.86 -8.82 9.82
N PRO A 124 -18.73 -9.30 10.73
CA PRO A 124 -18.38 -10.32 11.72
C PRO A 124 -17.95 -11.67 11.13
N ARG A 125 -18.42 -12.04 9.93
CA ARG A 125 -17.96 -13.25 9.23
C ARG A 125 -16.49 -13.15 8.84
N VAL A 126 -16.05 -11.97 8.39
CA VAL A 126 -14.65 -11.70 8.05
C VAL A 126 -13.81 -11.60 9.32
N GLY A 127 -14.31 -10.86 10.33
CA GLY A 127 -13.67 -10.77 11.64
C GLY A 127 -13.44 -12.13 12.29
N LEU A 128 -14.44 -13.02 12.25
CA LEU A 128 -14.34 -14.37 12.80
C LEU A 128 -13.34 -15.25 12.01
N ALA A 129 -13.27 -15.10 10.69
CA ALA A 129 -12.28 -15.82 9.87
C ALA A 129 -10.84 -15.38 10.17
N ILE A 130 -10.61 -14.08 10.33
CA ILE A 130 -9.31 -13.52 10.72
C ILE A 130 -8.96 -13.92 12.16
N LEU A 131 -9.93 -13.90 13.08
CA LEU A 131 -9.73 -14.39 14.44
C LEU A 131 -9.38 -15.87 14.47
N ALA A 132 -10.09 -16.70 13.69
CA ALA A 132 -9.81 -18.13 13.58
C ALA A 132 -8.41 -18.41 12.98
N PHE A 133 -7.91 -17.52 12.12
CA PHE A 133 -6.54 -17.58 11.61
C PHE A 133 -5.52 -17.21 12.69
N TRP A 134 -5.75 -16.12 13.45
CA TRP A 134 -4.78 -15.61 14.42
C TRP A 134 -4.77 -16.35 15.75
N LEU A 135 -5.91 -16.86 16.22
CA LEU A 135 -6.02 -17.47 17.53
C LEU A 135 -5.04 -18.65 17.72
N PRO A 136 -4.92 -19.63 16.80
CA PRO A 136 -3.94 -20.69 16.93
C PRO A 136 -2.50 -20.19 16.96
N ILE A 137 -2.17 -19.16 16.16
CA ILE A 137 -0.83 -18.57 16.10
C ILE A 137 -0.49 -17.89 17.43
N LEU A 138 -1.40 -17.06 17.93
CA LEU A 138 -1.26 -16.37 19.21
C LEU A 138 -1.13 -17.37 20.37
N SER A 139 -1.99 -18.40 20.41
CA SER A 139 -1.94 -19.45 21.42
C SER A 139 -0.62 -20.23 21.37
N LEU A 140 -0.13 -20.59 20.18
CA LEU A 140 1.13 -21.31 20.01
C LEU A 140 2.32 -20.44 20.45
N CYS A 141 2.35 -19.16 20.06
CA CYS A 141 3.41 -18.24 20.46
C CYS A 141 3.39 -17.95 21.97
N ALA A 142 2.20 -17.88 22.59
CA ALA A 142 2.05 -17.75 24.03
C ALA A 142 2.60 -18.99 24.76
N TRP A 143 2.18 -20.18 24.32
CA TRP A 143 2.67 -21.45 24.87
C TRP A 143 4.19 -21.61 24.73
N ALA A 144 4.75 -21.21 23.59
CA ALA A 144 6.19 -21.27 23.33
C ALA A 144 7.01 -20.13 23.98
N GLY A 145 6.36 -19.20 24.70
CA GLY A 145 7.04 -18.08 25.35
C GLY A 145 7.60 -17.02 24.39
N VAL A 146 7.13 -17.00 23.13
CA VAL A 146 7.57 -16.07 22.07
C VAL A 146 6.53 -15.03 21.67
N LEU A 147 5.44 -14.91 22.44
CA LEU A 147 4.36 -13.96 22.16
C LEU A 147 4.87 -12.51 22.09
N GLY A 148 5.79 -12.11 22.97
CA GLY A 148 6.38 -10.78 22.95
C GLY A 148 7.11 -10.46 21.64
N GLN A 149 7.81 -11.45 21.07
CA GLN A 149 8.50 -11.33 19.79
C GLN A 149 7.50 -11.23 18.63
N LEU A 150 6.40 -11.98 18.66
CA LEU A 150 5.33 -11.84 17.67
C LEU A 150 4.70 -10.44 17.73
N LEU A 151 4.38 -9.95 18.93
CA LEU A 151 3.81 -8.62 19.11
C LEU A 151 4.77 -7.54 18.62
N LEU A 152 6.05 -7.63 19.00
CA LEU A 152 7.08 -6.67 18.62
C LEU A 152 7.41 -6.69 17.12
N TYR A 153 7.56 -7.87 16.52
CA TYR A 153 8.04 -7.96 15.14
C TYR A 153 6.93 -8.05 14.10
N TRP A 154 5.69 -8.37 14.49
CA TRP A 154 4.57 -8.42 13.55
C TRP A 154 3.58 -7.29 13.76
N PHE A 155 3.09 -7.08 14.99
CA PHE A 155 2.04 -6.10 15.23
C PHE A 155 2.56 -4.66 15.33
N VAL A 156 3.71 -4.42 15.98
CA VAL A 156 4.32 -3.07 15.99
C VAL A 156 4.56 -2.53 14.58
N PRO A 157 5.22 -3.24 13.63
CA PRO A 157 5.35 -2.73 12.27
C PRO A 157 4.01 -2.56 11.55
N MET A 158 3.03 -3.43 11.81
CA MET A 158 1.70 -3.36 11.20
C MET A 158 0.94 -2.09 11.59
N ILE A 159 1.05 -1.70 12.86
CA ILE A 159 0.40 -0.53 13.44
C ILE A 159 1.22 0.72 13.12
N TRP A 160 2.54 0.68 13.24
CA TRP A 160 3.37 1.88 13.16
C TRP A 160 3.89 2.17 11.75
N LEU A 161 4.78 1.33 11.20
CA LEU A 161 5.50 1.66 9.98
C LEU A 161 4.73 1.32 8.70
N ARG A 162 3.94 0.24 8.69
CA ARG A 162 3.20 -0.20 7.50
C ARG A 162 2.26 0.91 6.96
N PRO A 163 1.50 1.64 7.80
CA PRO A 163 0.66 2.75 7.32
C PRO A 163 1.50 3.92 6.78
N VAL A 164 2.67 4.20 7.36
CA VAL A 164 3.62 5.19 6.83
C VAL A 164 4.07 4.81 5.42
N LEU A 165 4.49 3.56 5.22
CA LEU A 165 4.90 3.06 3.91
C LEU A 165 3.74 3.03 2.91
N GLY A 166 2.52 2.74 3.39
CA GLY A 166 1.29 2.84 2.59
C GLY A 166 1.07 4.25 2.07
N LEU A 167 1.07 5.24 2.97
CA LEU A 167 0.93 6.64 2.61
C LEU A 167 2.00 7.09 1.61
N TRP A 168 3.26 6.74 1.87
CA TRP A 168 4.37 7.12 0.98
C TRP A 168 4.25 6.47 -0.39
N SER A 169 3.78 5.22 -0.48
CA SER A 169 3.47 4.56 -1.76
C SER A 169 2.41 5.34 -2.52
N GLU A 170 1.23 5.56 -1.92
CA GLU A 170 0.12 6.26 -2.58
C GLU A 170 0.53 7.65 -3.07
N MET A 171 1.30 8.38 -2.27
CA MET A 171 1.87 9.66 -2.69
C MET A 171 2.83 9.51 -3.87
N ALA A 172 3.74 8.55 -3.83
CA ALA A 172 4.69 8.33 -4.91
C ALA A 172 3.97 7.91 -6.21
N ASP A 173 2.93 7.09 -6.07
CA ASP A 173 2.09 6.51 -7.13
C ASP A 173 1.27 7.59 -7.86
N HIS A 174 0.67 8.52 -7.12
CA HIS A 174 -0.40 9.37 -7.64
C HIS A 174 -0.13 10.87 -7.57
N PHE A 175 0.63 11.35 -6.57
CA PHE A 175 0.75 12.77 -6.30
C PHE A 175 1.56 13.52 -7.37
N GLY A 176 1.02 14.64 -7.84
CA GLY A 176 1.66 15.54 -8.80
C GLY A 176 1.96 14.89 -10.16
N THR A 177 1.22 13.84 -10.54
CA THR A 177 1.40 13.11 -11.80
C THR A 177 0.63 13.76 -12.94
N ALA A 178 1.14 13.67 -14.17
CA ALA A 178 0.44 14.22 -15.34
C ALA A 178 -0.75 13.36 -15.80
N THR A 179 -0.69 12.05 -15.57
CA THR A 179 -1.69 11.07 -16.03
C THR A 179 -2.44 10.41 -14.86
N GLY A 180 -2.33 10.97 -13.66
CA GLY A 180 -2.92 10.43 -12.44
C GLY A 180 -2.12 9.29 -11.79
N THR A 181 -1.13 8.70 -12.47
CA THR A 181 -0.32 7.57 -12.00
C THR A 181 1.13 7.64 -12.50
N ARG A 182 2.06 6.93 -11.83
CA ARG A 182 3.49 6.87 -12.16
C ARG A 182 4.08 5.49 -11.88
N ASP A 183 5.07 5.08 -12.66
CA ASP A 183 5.89 3.89 -12.39
C ASP A 183 7.08 4.22 -11.47
N HIS A 184 7.62 3.21 -10.80
CA HIS A 184 8.74 3.29 -9.89
C HIS A 184 9.90 2.40 -10.31
N ILE A 185 11.11 2.93 -10.20
CA ILE A 185 12.33 2.21 -10.53
C ILE A 185 13.34 2.34 -9.38
N GLY A 186 14.33 1.45 -9.34
CA GLY A 186 15.43 1.53 -8.38
C GLY A 186 15.16 0.89 -7.01
N LEU A 187 16.26 0.66 -6.28
CA LEU A 187 16.27 -0.13 -5.05
C LEU A 187 15.48 0.51 -3.91
N PHE A 188 15.54 1.83 -3.79
CA PHE A 188 14.84 2.56 -2.74
C PHE A 188 13.32 2.38 -2.87
N GLN A 189 12.78 2.59 -4.07
CA GLN A 189 11.36 2.39 -4.35
C GLN A 189 10.95 0.93 -4.13
N SER A 190 11.74 -0.02 -4.65
CA SER A 190 11.42 -1.45 -4.53
C SER A 190 11.54 -2.03 -3.11
N MET A 191 12.32 -1.39 -2.23
CA MET A 191 12.55 -1.90 -0.89
C MET A 191 11.68 -1.23 0.16
N PHE A 192 11.34 0.05 0.00
CA PHE A 192 10.75 0.85 1.08
C PHE A 192 9.43 1.52 0.73
N VAL A 193 9.28 2.08 -0.47
CA VAL A 193 8.12 2.92 -0.81
C VAL A 193 7.07 2.10 -1.56
N SER A 194 7.33 1.80 -2.83
CA SER A 194 6.44 1.04 -3.70
C SER A 194 6.86 -0.44 -3.71
N VAL A 195 7.11 -1.02 -2.51
CA VAL A 195 7.68 -2.38 -2.25
C VAL A 195 7.12 -3.47 -3.17
N TYR A 196 5.92 -3.24 -3.68
CA TYR A 196 5.35 -3.84 -4.88
C TYR A 196 4.35 -2.83 -5.49
N GLY A 197 4.10 -2.90 -6.80
CA GLY A 197 3.42 -1.83 -7.54
C GLY A 197 4.39 -0.92 -8.28
N LEU A 198 5.62 -1.41 -8.54
CA LEU A 198 6.63 -0.68 -9.31
C LEU A 198 6.14 -0.22 -10.68
N TYR A 199 5.12 -0.86 -11.24
CA TYR A 199 4.56 -0.48 -12.53
C TYR A 199 3.10 -0.06 -12.36
N HIS A 200 2.85 0.88 -11.45
CA HIS A 200 1.50 1.32 -11.10
C HIS A 200 0.76 1.98 -12.26
N ALA A 201 1.44 2.72 -13.13
CA ALA A 201 0.82 3.29 -14.32
C ALA A 201 0.39 2.18 -15.30
N LEU A 202 1.21 1.13 -15.47
CA LEU A 202 0.80 -0.06 -16.22
C LEU A 202 -0.39 -0.73 -15.55
N HIS A 203 -0.37 -0.86 -14.23
CA HIS A 203 -1.43 -1.52 -13.47
C HIS A 203 -2.78 -0.82 -13.64
N HIS A 204 -2.81 0.52 -13.57
CA HIS A 204 -4.03 1.29 -13.86
C HIS A 204 -4.47 1.19 -15.32
N ARG A 205 -3.53 1.08 -16.27
CA ARG A 205 -3.83 0.88 -17.68
C ARG A 205 -4.44 -0.50 -17.97
N ASP A 206 -3.87 -1.57 -17.41
CA ASP A 206 -4.36 -2.93 -17.58
C ASP A 206 -4.13 -3.77 -16.30
N PRO A 207 -5.10 -3.77 -15.36
CA PRO A 207 -4.97 -4.51 -14.11
C PRO A 207 -5.08 -6.03 -14.28
N ARG A 208 -5.31 -6.51 -15.52
CA ARG A 208 -5.34 -7.94 -15.83
C ARG A 208 -3.93 -8.52 -15.95
N ILE A 209 -2.91 -7.66 -16.07
CA ILE A 209 -1.52 -8.09 -16.08
C ILE A 209 -1.13 -8.41 -14.64
N PRO A 210 -0.72 -9.65 -14.33
CA PRO A 210 -0.28 -9.97 -12.99
C PRO A 210 1.06 -9.31 -12.69
N CYS A 211 1.27 -8.96 -11.42
CA CYS A 211 2.46 -8.29 -10.89
C CYS A 211 3.80 -8.85 -11.36
N TYR A 212 3.92 -10.17 -11.49
CA TYR A 212 5.17 -10.85 -11.86
C TYR A 212 5.46 -10.74 -13.36
N MET A 213 4.51 -10.26 -14.17
CA MET A 213 4.65 -9.99 -15.60
C MET A 213 4.76 -8.49 -15.92
N GLU A 214 4.48 -7.60 -14.96
CA GLU A 214 4.45 -6.15 -15.21
C GLU A 214 5.76 -5.61 -15.81
N LYS A 215 6.91 -6.05 -15.29
CA LYS A 215 8.23 -5.67 -15.84
C LYS A 215 8.37 -6.01 -17.32
N GLN A 216 7.87 -7.18 -17.73
CA GLN A 216 7.95 -7.63 -19.12
C GLN A 216 6.98 -6.82 -20.00
N ALA A 217 5.79 -6.53 -19.48
CA ALA A 217 4.79 -5.73 -20.18
C ALA A 217 5.23 -4.28 -20.38
N VAL A 218 5.82 -3.62 -19.37
CA VAL A 218 6.40 -2.28 -19.53
C VAL A 218 7.54 -2.29 -20.54
N ALA A 219 8.42 -3.29 -20.51
CA ALA A 219 9.47 -3.42 -21.51
C ALA A 219 8.92 -3.62 -22.95
N ALA A 220 7.79 -4.30 -23.10
CA ALA A 220 7.12 -4.45 -24.39
C ALA A 220 6.46 -3.14 -24.87
N LEU A 221 5.82 -2.40 -23.97
CA LEU A 221 5.25 -1.08 -24.25
C LEU A 221 6.31 -0.07 -24.68
N ALA A 222 7.46 -0.05 -24.00
CA ALA A 222 8.58 0.82 -24.35
C ALA A 222 9.08 0.58 -25.78
N ARG A 223 9.06 -0.67 -26.28
CA ARG A 223 9.48 -1.00 -27.66
C ARG A 223 8.55 -0.44 -28.73
N ILE A 224 7.31 -0.14 -28.39
CA ILE A 224 6.31 0.47 -29.29
C ILE A 224 6.11 1.96 -29.01
N GLY A 225 7.02 2.59 -28.24
CA GLY A 225 7.02 4.02 -27.97
C GLY A 225 6.04 4.49 -26.89
N VAL A 226 5.49 3.58 -26.08
CA VAL A 226 4.66 3.94 -24.93
C VAL A 226 5.57 4.12 -23.71
N GLU A 227 5.63 5.35 -23.19
CA GLU A 227 6.38 5.71 -21.99
C GLU A 227 5.43 6.05 -20.84
N HIS A 228 5.84 5.72 -19.61
CA HIS A 228 5.16 6.12 -18.39
C HIS A 228 6.04 7.12 -17.63
N GLU A 229 5.40 8.01 -16.88
CA GLU A 229 6.11 8.85 -15.92
C GLU A 229 6.81 7.93 -14.88
N THR A 230 8.03 8.27 -14.44
CA THR A 230 8.79 7.44 -13.49
C THR A 230 9.40 8.23 -12.32
N THR A 231 9.54 7.60 -11.16
CA THR A 231 10.35 8.09 -10.03
C THR A 231 11.27 6.99 -9.52
N SER A 232 12.48 7.33 -9.08
CA SER A 232 13.58 6.36 -8.96
C SER A 232 14.24 6.28 -7.58
N ASP A 233 14.39 7.41 -6.91
CA ASP A 233 15.21 7.52 -5.72
C ASP A 233 14.53 8.34 -4.64
N PHE A 234 15.17 8.39 -3.47
CA PHE A 234 14.68 9.17 -2.33
C PHE A 234 14.53 10.65 -2.68
N ARG A 235 15.42 11.21 -3.51
CA ARG A 235 15.31 12.59 -4.00
C ARG A 235 14.08 12.78 -4.89
N GLY A 236 13.77 11.80 -5.73
CA GLY A 236 12.55 11.72 -6.53
C GLY A 236 11.31 11.75 -5.63
N PHE A 237 11.28 10.92 -4.58
CA PHE A 237 10.20 10.95 -3.58
C PHE A 237 10.07 12.33 -2.90
N LEU A 238 11.18 12.93 -2.46
CA LEU A 238 11.15 14.29 -1.87
C LEU A 238 10.66 15.34 -2.87
N ARG A 239 11.02 15.24 -4.16
CA ARG A 239 10.46 16.11 -5.20
C ARG A 239 8.97 15.90 -5.40
N THR A 240 8.46 14.68 -5.26
CA THR A 240 7.02 14.43 -5.24
C THR A 240 6.36 15.14 -4.05
N VAL A 241 6.90 14.97 -2.83
CA VAL A 241 6.33 15.56 -1.60
C VAL A 241 6.37 17.09 -1.60
N TYR A 242 7.50 17.68 -2.00
CA TYR A 242 7.75 19.13 -1.89
C TYR A 242 7.66 19.90 -3.21
N GLY A 243 7.43 19.21 -4.32
CA GLY A 243 7.24 19.84 -5.63
C GLY A 243 5.91 20.58 -5.73
N GLU A 244 5.81 21.43 -6.74
CA GLU A 244 4.55 22.08 -7.09
C GLU A 244 3.53 21.01 -7.50
N ALA A 245 2.32 21.10 -6.93
CA ALA A 245 1.22 20.26 -7.37
C ALA A 245 0.89 20.65 -8.82
N ARG A 246 1.10 19.74 -9.77
CA ARG A 246 0.63 19.95 -11.14
C ARG A 246 -0.90 20.04 -11.11
N ALA A 247 -1.46 21.02 -11.80
CA ALA A 247 -2.90 21.10 -12.00
C ALA A 247 -3.42 19.76 -12.53
N HIS A 248 -4.57 19.29 -12.04
CA HIS A 248 -5.15 18.04 -12.52
C HIS A 248 -5.28 18.10 -14.04
N PRO A 249 -4.88 17.04 -14.76
CA PRO A 249 -5.14 16.97 -16.19
C PRO A 249 -6.66 17.12 -16.41
N PRO A 250 -7.08 17.84 -17.46
CA PRO A 250 -8.50 17.87 -17.82
C PRO A 250 -8.99 16.44 -18.02
N ALA A 251 -10.22 16.16 -17.58
CA ALA A 251 -10.84 14.87 -17.82
C ALA A 251 -10.73 14.49 -19.30
N PRO A 252 -10.47 13.22 -19.64
CA PRO A 252 -10.45 12.79 -21.03
C PRO A 252 -11.79 13.17 -21.69
N ALA A 253 -11.73 13.78 -22.87
CA ALA A 253 -12.93 14.07 -23.64
C ALA A 253 -13.58 12.74 -24.05
N ASP A 254 -14.87 12.59 -23.70
CA ASP A 254 -15.71 11.44 -24.04
C ASP A 254 -15.76 11.15 -25.55
#